data_AF-A0A3B5QVB4-F1
#
_entry.id   AF-A0A3B5QVB4-F1
#
_cell.length_a   1.000
_cell.length_b   1.000
_cell.length_c   1.000
_cell.angle_alpha   90.00
_cell.angle_beta   90.00
_cell.angle_gamma   90.00
#
_symmetry.space_group_name_H-M   'P 1'
#
loop_
_entity.id
_entity.type
_entity.pdbx_description
1 polymer ?
#
loop_
_entity_poly.entity_id
_entity_poly.type
_entity_poly.pdbx_seq_one_letter_code
_entity_poly.pdbx_strand_id
1 'polypeptide(L)'
;SKPVLDQTNIWKKKNLKMSSSLEWTEAAETALSEIKQALVSSAALALPDYKKHFFQMVDCKGQYMTSVLVQQHGDKMRPIAYFSSKLDSVACAQPPCVRAVIAASMAVEVSAPIVLFHPLTLKVPHAVSALLLQTNMIFYRLRGISLV
;
A
#
# COMPACT_ATOMS: atom_id res chain seq x y z
N SER A 1 -23.62 23.45 -24.87
CA SER A 1 -23.17 22.99 -23.54
C SER A 1 -22.11 21.92 -23.75
N LYS A 2 -20.83 22.22 -23.48
CA LYS A 2 -19.72 21.28 -23.69
C LYS A 2 -19.80 20.18 -22.62
N PRO A 3 -19.67 18.89 -22.97
CA PRO A 3 -19.69 17.82 -21.97
C PRO A 3 -18.40 17.86 -21.14
N VAL A 4 -18.57 17.77 -19.82
CA VAL A 4 -17.50 17.63 -18.84
C VAL A 4 -16.78 16.31 -19.11
N LEU A 5 -15.48 16.38 -19.40
CA LEU A 5 -14.61 15.22 -19.54
C LEU A 5 -14.55 14.46 -18.21
N ASP A 6 -15.20 13.29 -18.19
CA ASP A 6 -15.07 12.29 -17.14
C ASP A 6 -13.63 11.74 -17.11
N GLN A 7 -12.79 12.31 -16.25
CA GLN A 7 -11.38 11.97 -16.10
C GLN A 7 -11.14 10.58 -15.45
N THR A 8 -12.18 9.76 -15.22
CA THR A 8 -12.06 8.51 -14.46
C THR A 8 -11.58 7.29 -15.27
N ASN A 9 -11.31 7.42 -16.58
CA ASN A 9 -11.16 6.25 -17.46
C ASN A 9 -9.76 5.97 -18.03
N ILE A 10 -8.70 6.67 -17.62
CA ILE A 10 -7.35 6.48 -18.19
C ILE A 10 -6.73 5.11 -17.81
N TRP A 11 -7.12 4.55 -16.65
CA TRP A 11 -6.51 3.34 -16.08
C TRP A 11 -7.36 2.07 -16.23
N LYS A 12 -8.30 2.02 -17.19
CA LYS A 12 -8.84 0.71 -17.61
C LYS A 12 -7.63 -0.15 -17.96
N LYS A 13 -7.61 -1.38 -17.43
CA LYS A 13 -6.54 -2.39 -17.53
C LYS A 13 -6.26 -2.72 -19.01
N LYS A 14 -5.69 -1.78 -19.77
CA LYS A 14 -5.18 -2.00 -21.11
C LYS A 14 -3.96 -2.86 -20.90
N ASN A 15 -4.00 -4.07 -21.44
CA ASN A 15 -2.82 -4.91 -21.53
C ASN A 15 -1.89 -4.22 -22.55
N LEU A 16 -1.13 -3.21 -22.07
CA LEU A 16 -0.23 -2.40 -22.87
C LEU A 16 0.89 -3.33 -23.34
N LYS A 17 0.81 -3.77 -24.60
CA LYS A 17 1.91 -4.45 -25.25
C LYS A 17 3.07 -3.46 -25.38
N MET A 18 4.31 -3.92 -25.25
CA MET A 18 5.51 -3.09 -25.41
C MET A 18 5.55 -2.27 -26.72
N SER A 19 4.74 -2.64 -27.73
CA SER A 19 4.63 -1.97 -29.02
C SER A 19 3.48 -0.96 -29.14
N SER A 20 2.70 -0.68 -28.08
CA SER A 20 1.59 0.26 -28.17
C SER A 20 2.07 1.71 -28.09
N SER A 21 1.61 2.56 -29.02
CA SER A 21 1.83 4.01 -28.95
C SER A 21 1.20 4.57 -27.67
N LEU A 22 2.01 5.24 -26.84
CA LEU A 22 1.56 5.96 -25.66
C LEU A 22 1.22 7.39 -26.06
N GLU A 23 -0.05 7.77 -25.91
CA GLU A 23 -0.47 9.15 -26.09
C GLU A 23 -0.05 9.96 -24.85
N TRP A 24 0.95 10.82 -25.03
CA TRP A 24 1.40 11.72 -23.97
C TRP A 24 0.39 12.86 -23.81
N THR A 25 -0.34 12.87 -22.71
CA THR A 25 -1.31 13.91 -22.39
C THR A 25 -0.75 14.86 -21.34
N GLU A 26 -1.29 16.08 -21.25
CA GLU A 26 -0.89 17.06 -20.23
C GLU A 26 -1.06 16.51 -18.80
N ALA A 27 -2.15 15.77 -18.54
CA ALA A 27 -2.37 15.09 -17.27
C ALA A 27 -1.29 14.04 -16.95
N ALA A 28 -0.76 13.35 -17.97
CA ALA A 28 0.33 12.39 -17.79
C ALA A 28 1.65 13.09 -17.44
N GLU A 29 1.94 14.23 -18.07
CA GLU A 29 3.11 15.06 -17.74
C GLU A 29 3.01 15.59 -16.30
N THR A 30 1.84 16.10 -15.89
CA THR A 30 1.62 16.59 -14.52
C THR A 30 1.83 15.47 -13.50
N ALA A 31 1.20 14.31 -13.70
CA ALA A 31 1.33 13.16 -12.80
C ALA A 31 2.79 12.67 -12.72
N LEU A 32 3.51 12.65 -13.84
CA LEU A 32 4.92 12.26 -13.86
C LEU A 32 5.79 13.27 -13.11
N SER A 33 5.55 14.57 -13.30
CA SER A 33 6.26 15.63 -12.60
C SER A 33 6.04 15.55 -11.08
N GLU A 34 4.80 15.33 -10.64
CA GLU A 34 4.46 15.11 -9.23
C GLU A 34 5.22 13.90 -8.65
N ILE A 35 5.27 12.78 -9.39
CA ILE A 35 6.02 11.59 -8.97
C ILE A 35 7.51 11.88 -8.88
N LYS A 36 8.10 12.58 -9.87
CA LYS A 36 9.51 12.99 -9.83
C LYS A 36 9.81 13.83 -8.61
N GLN A 37 8.98 14.83 -8.33
CA GLN A 37 9.14 15.69 -7.16
C GLN A 37 8.99 14.90 -5.86
N ALA A 38 8.00 14.02 -5.76
CA ALA A 38 7.80 13.17 -4.59
C ALA A 38 9.00 12.23 -4.35
N LEU A 39 9.59 11.67 -5.41
CA LEU A 39 10.77 10.80 -5.30
C LEU A 39 12.03 11.56 -4.88
N VAL A 40 12.26 12.75 -5.42
CA VAL A 40 13.41 13.60 -5.05
C VAL A 40 13.24 14.17 -3.64
N SER A 41 12.01 14.51 -3.26
CA SER A 41 11.70 15.01 -1.92
C SER A 41 11.65 13.92 -0.85
N SER A 42 11.45 12.66 -1.24
CA SER A 42 11.35 11.55 -0.29
C SER A 42 12.67 11.38 0.45
N ALA A 43 12.58 11.41 1.79
CA ALA A 43 13.71 11.13 2.68
C ALA A 43 14.39 9.80 2.27
N ALA A 44 15.72 9.77 2.37
CA ALA A 44 16.53 8.61 2.02
C ALA A 44 15.99 7.32 2.68
N LEU A 45 15.67 6.33 1.86
CA LEU A 45 15.25 5.02 2.33
C LEU A 45 16.39 4.39 3.14
N ALA A 46 16.07 3.90 4.34
CA ALA A 46 17.01 3.19 5.17
C ALA A 46 17.14 1.74 4.67
N LEU A 47 18.36 1.19 4.76
CA LEU A 47 18.56 -0.25 4.59
C LEU A 47 17.89 -1.00 5.75
N PRO A 48 17.28 -2.18 5.49
CA PRO A 48 16.64 -2.97 6.53
C PRO A 48 17.68 -3.49 7.53
N ASP A 49 17.42 -3.27 8.82
CA ASP A 49 18.20 -3.82 9.92
C ASP A 49 17.41 -4.93 10.61
N TYR A 50 17.71 -6.18 10.28
CA TYR A 50 16.98 -7.34 10.77
C TYR A 50 17.09 -7.58 12.28
N LYS A 51 18.00 -6.89 12.99
CA LYS A 51 18.07 -6.95 14.46
C LYS A 51 16.97 -6.12 15.13
N LYS A 52 16.29 -5.27 14.36
CA LYS A 52 15.27 -4.34 14.86
C LYS A 52 13.88 -4.77 14.43
N HIS A 53 12.91 -4.40 15.26
CA HIS A 53 11.51 -4.65 14.99
C HIS A 53 11.01 -3.84 13.79
N PHE A 54 10.24 -4.46 12.92
CA PHE A 54 9.62 -3.79 11.78
C PHE A 54 8.24 -3.26 12.14
N PHE A 55 7.94 -2.05 11.68
CA PHE A 55 6.60 -1.50 11.74
C PHE A 55 6.11 -1.23 10.33
N GLN A 56 4.89 -1.63 10.03
CA GLN A 56 4.27 -1.36 8.75
C GLN A 56 2.98 -0.59 8.98
N MET A 57 2.93 0.62 8.43
CA MET A 57 1.74 1.45 8.45
C MET A 57 0.99 1.21 7.15
N VAL A 58 -0.31 0.93 7.24
CA VAL A 58 -1.16 0.68 6.07
C VAL A 58 -2.36 1.60 6.13
N ASP A 59 -2.67 2.20 5.00
CA ASP A 59 -3.87 2.97 4.78
C ASP A 59 -4.52 2.56 3.44
N CYS A 60 -5.81 2.80 3.32
CA CYS A 60 -6.58 2.53 2.11
C CYS A 60 -7.32 3.81 1.69
N LYS A 61 -6.77 4.52 0.71
CA LYS A 61 -7.40 5.71 0.13
C LYS A 61 -8.12 5.35 -1.16
N GLY A 62 -9.46 5.36 -1.11
CA GLY A 62 -10.30 5.04 -2.26
C GLY A 62 -10.18 3.56 -2.67
N GLN A 63 -9.59 3.31 -3.85
CA GLN A 63 -9.36 1.97 -4.43
C GLN A 63 -7.89 1.53 -4.34
N TYR A 64 -7.05 2.29 -3.63
CA TYR A 64 -5.62 2.05 -3.57
C TYR A 64 -5.20 1.76 -2.14
N MET A 65 -4.43 0.68 -1.98
CA MET A 65 -3.67 0.40 -0.78
C MET A 65 -2.39 1.23 -0.83
N THR A 66 -2.09 1.91 0.27
CA THR A 66 -0.83 2.61 0.49
C THR A 66 -0.22 2.09 1.78
N SER A 67 1.05 1.69 1.73
CA SER A 67 1.75 1.19 2.90
C SER A 67 3.17 1.74 2.97
N VAL A 68 3.64 1.98 4.19
CA VAL A 68 5.01 2.36 4.48
C VAL A 68 5.60 1.39 5.49
N LEU A 69 6.69 0.73 5.10
CA LEU A 69 7.51 -0.07 6.00
C LEU A 69 8.56 0.84 6.63
N VAL A 70 8.60 0.87 7.97
CA VAL A 70 9.47 1.73 8.75
C VAL A 70 10.18 0.94 9.85
N GLN A 71 11.36 1.41 10.23
CA GLN A 71 12.11 0.91 11.38
C GLN A 71 12.55 2.06 12.28
N GLN A 72 12.70 1.77 13.57
CA GLN A 72 13.28 2.72 14.51
C GLN A 72 14.78 2.84 14.26
N HIS A 73 15.26 4.08 14.11
CA HIS A 73 16.67 4.41 13.95
C HIS A 73 17.03 5.55 14.90
N GLY A 74 17.52 5.20 16.08
CA GLY A 74 17.64 6.13 17.21
C GLY A 74 16.25 6.56 17.69
N ASP A 75 16.02 7.87 17.80
CA ASP A 75 14.75 8.45 18.27
C ASP A 75 13.72 8.69 17.15
N LYS A 76 14.04 8.31 15.90
CA LYS A 76 13.20 8.57 14.74
C LYS A 76 12.81 7.29 14.01
N MET A 77 11.60 7.28 13.46
CA MET A 77 11.16 6.24 12.54
C MET A 77 11.66 6.57 11.14
N ARG A 78 12.41 5.65 10.52
CA ARG A 78 12.91 5.80 9.15
C ARG A 78 12.17 4.86 8.20
N PRO A 79 11.71 5.35 7.03
CA PRO A 79 11.12 4.51 6.00
C PRO A 79 12.18 3.63 5.33
N ILE A 80 11.84 2.37 5.11
CA ILE A 80 12.62 1.38 4.37
C ILE A 80 12.04 1.21 2.97
N ALA A 81 10.71 1.15 2.88
CA ALA A 81 10.02 0.95 1.62
C ALA A 81 8.63 1.60 1.66
N TYR A 82 8.21 2.08 0.49
CA TYR A 82 6.85 2.53 0.22
C TYR A 82 6.20 1.56 -0.75
N PHE A 83 4.95 1.20 -0.48
CA PHE A 83 4.15 0.35 -1.33
C PHE A 83 2.86 1.09 -1.69
N SER A 84 2.48 1.02 -2.95
CA SER A 84 1.17 1.45 -3.40
C SER A 84 0.68 0.46 -4.44
N SER A 85 -0.53 -0.07 -4.24
CA SER A 85 -1.13 -1.02 -5.16
C SER A 85 -2.62 -0.80 -5.27
N LYS A 86 -3.16 -1.00 -6.47
CA LYS A 86 -4.60 -0.94 -6.71
C LYS A 86 -5.25 -2.20 -6.15
N LEU A 87 -6.31 -2.04 -5.38
CA LEU A 87 -7.13 -3.14 -4.92
C LEU A 87 -7.89 -3.76 -6.09
N ASP A 88 -8.15 -5.06 -6.01
CA ASP A 88 -8.95 -5.74 -7.02
C ASP A 88 -10.42 -5.27 -6.96
N SER A 89 -11.19 -5.57 -8.01
CA SER A 89 -12.58 -5.12 -8.10
C SER A 89 -13.44 -5.67 -6.96
N VAL A 90 -13.12 -6.87 -6.45
CA VAL A 90 -13.87 -7.48 -5.35
C VAL A 90 -13.60 -6.74 -4.05
N ALA A 91 -12.33 -6.43 -3.72
CA ALA A 91 -12.01 -5.62 -2.54
C ALA A 91 -12.57 -4.19 -2.64
N CYS A 92 -12.62 -3.62 -3.85
CA CYS A 92 -13.25 -2.31 -4.07
C CYS A 92 -14.75 -2.31 -3.80
N ALA A 93 -15.44 -3.45 -3.95
CA ALA A 93 -16.86 -3.58 -3.63
C ALA A 93 -17.14 -3.75 -2.12
N GLN A 94 -16.10 -4.01 -1.31
CA GLN A 94 -16.26 -4.21 0.12
C GLN A 94 -16.44 -2.90 0.91
N PRO A 95 -17.08 -2.94 2.09
CA PRO A 95 -17.13 -1.82 3.02
C PRO A 95 -15.72 -1.34 3.43
N PRO A 96 -15.56 -0.07 3.85
CA PRO A 96 -14.25 0.52 4.17
C PRO A 96 -13.43 -0.28 5.18
N CYS A 97 -14.06 -0.81 6.24
CA CYS A 97 -13.35 -1.56 7.28
C CYS A 97 -12.84 -2.91 6.76
N VAL A 98 -13.62 -3.62 5.94
CA VAL A 98 -13.20 -4.90 5.31
C VAL A 98 -12.11 -4.63 4.27
N ARG A 99 -12.26 -3.55 3.50
CA ARG A 99 -11.24 -3.11 2.53
C ARG A 99 -9.91 -2.79 3.21
N ALA A 100 -9.94 -2.19 4.40
CA ALA A 100 -8.74 -1.96 5.20
C ALA A 100 -8.06 -3.28 5.63
N VAL A 101 -8.83 -4.34 5.94
CA VAL A 101 -8.28 -5.67 6.23
C VAL A 101 -7.61 -6.28 5.00
N ILE A 102 -8.25 -6.18 3.84
CA ILE A 102 -7.68 -6.69 2.57
C ILE A 102 -6.42 -5.91 2.19
N ALA A 103 -6.44 -4.58 2.34
CA ALA A 103 -5.26 -3.74 2.12
C ALA A 103 -4.12 -4.13 3.07
N ALA A 104 -4.44 -4.39 4.34
CA ALA A 104 -3.50 -4.84 5.35
C ALA A 104 -2.86 -6.20 4.99
N SER A 105 -3.65 -7.19 4.55
CA SER A 105 -3.10 -8.49 4.14
C SER A 105 -2.20 -8.37 2.92
N MET A 106 -2.63 -7.62 1.90
CA MET A 106 -1.83 -7.35 0.70
C MET A 106 -0.51 -6.65 1.03
N ALA A 107 -0.54 -5.70 1.97
CA ALA A 107 0.65 -4.99 2.39
C ALA A 107 1.68 -5.92 3.04
N VAL A 108 1.24 -6.88 3.86
CA VAL A 108 2.12 -7.89 4.47
C VAL A 108 2.71 -8.83 3.43
N GLU A 109 1.93 -9.25 2.43
CA GLU A 109 2.42 -10.10 1.34
C GLU A 109 3.52 -9.41 0.51
N VAL A 110 3.32 -8.12 0.20
CA VAL A 110 4.29 -7.34 -0.59
C VAL A 110 5.56 -7.03 0.22
N SER A 111 5.45 -6.86 1.55
CA SER A 111 6.60 -6.59 2.42
C SER A 111 7.35 -7.85 2.87
N ALA A 112 6.74 -9.04 2.76
CA ALA A 112 7.33 -10.33 3.13
C ALA A 112 8.77 -10.57 2.62
N PRO A 113 9.12 -10.31 1.34
CA PRO A 113 10.49 -10.51 0.86
C PRO A 113 11.51 -9.55 1.49
N ILE A 114 11.07 -8.41 2.04
CA ILE A 114 11.94 -7.45 2.73
C ILE A 114 12.05 -7.76 4.22
N VAL A 115 10.98 -8.25 4.86
CA VAL A 115 10.93 -8.51 6.30
C VAL A 115 11.55 -9.88 6.66
N LEU A 116 11.58 -10.85 5.75
CA LEU A 116 12.24 -12.16 5.92
C LEU A 116 11.86 -12.87 7.24
N PHE A 117 10.56 -13.00 7.53
CA PHE A 117 10.02 -13.67 8.74
C PHE A 117 10.39 -13.02 10.09
N HIS A 118 10.92 -11.81 10.09
CA HIS A 118 11.17 -11.06 11.32
C HIS A 118 9.87 -10.51 11.92
N PRO A 119 9.85 -10.21 13.24
CA PRO A 119 8.66 -9.70 13.89
C PRO A 119 8.24 -8.36 13.26
N LEU A 120 6.95 -8.29 12.91
CA LEU A 120 6.32 -7.19 12.21
C LEU A 120 5.08 -6.74 12.99
N THR A 121 4.99 -5.45 13.29
CA THR A 121 3.77 -4.83 13.81
C THR A 121 3.07 -4.06 12.71
N LEU A 122 1.84 -4.45 12.43
CA LEU A 122 0.99 -3.80 11.45
C LEU A 122 0.11 -2.76 12.13
N LYS A 123 0.24 -1.50 11.74
CA LYS A 123 -0.58 -0.38 12.20
C LYS A 123 -1.58 -0.01 11.12
N VAL A 124 -2.86 -0.06 11.47
CA VAL A 124 -3.98 0.22 10.55
C VAL A 124 -4.91 1.24 11.21
N PRO A 125 -5.40 2.27 10.50
CA PRO A 125 -6.18 3.38 11.09
C PRO A 125 -7.56 2.97 11.63
N HIS A 126 -8.05 1.78 11.32
CA HIS A 126 -9.34 1.28 11.79
C HIS A 126 -9.16 0.01 12.62
N ALA A 127 -10.12 -0.28 13.51
CA ALA A 127 -10.16 -1.45 14.39
C ALA A 127 -10.36 -2.76 13.60
N VAL A 128 -9.39 -3.08 12.74
CA VAL A 128 -9.28 -4.34 11.99
C VAL A 128 -9.12 -5.51 12.97
N SER A 129 -8.49 -5.26 14.13
CA SER A 129 -8.39 -6.23 15.23
C SER A 129 -9.75 -6.72 15.71
N ALA A 130 -10.74 -5.84 15.85
CA ALA A 130 -12.10 -6.21 16.26
C ALA A 130 -12.80 -7.08 15.21
N LEU A 131 -12.64 -6.76 13.92
CA LEU A 131 -13.20 -7.56 12.83
C LEU A 131 -12.57 -8.95 12.73
N LEU A 132 -11.25 -9.04 12.87
CA LEU A 132 -10.53 -10.32 12.84
C LEU A 132 -10.91 -11.22 14.02
N LEU A 133 -11.15 -10.65 15.20
CA LEU A 133 -11.61 -11.39 16.38
C LEU A 133 -13.09 -11.80 16.27
N GLN A 134 -13.96 -10.95 15.69
CA GLN A 134 -15.39 -11.24 15.54
C GLN A 134 -15.69 -12.28 14.45
N THR A 135 -14.88 -12.39 13.40
CA THR A 135 -15.19 -13.28 12.26
C THR A 135 -14.80 -14.73 12.46
N ASN A 136 -14.13 -15.11 13.56
CA ASN A 136 -13.62 -16.46 13.82
C ASN A 136 -13.04 -17.12 12.55
N MET A 137 -12.40 -16.33 11.68
CA MET A 137 -11.67 -16.88 10.55
C MET A 137 -10.47 -17.58 11.16
N ILE A 138 -10.50 -18.91 11.11
CA ILE A 138 -9.43 -19.78 11.60
C ILE A 138 -8.21 -19.51 10.72
N PHE A 139 -7.46 -18.49 11.12
CA PHE A 139 -6.21 -18.10 10.51
C PHE A 139 -5.17 -19.08 11.04
N TYR A 140 -5.09 -20.24 10.40
CA TYR A 140 -3.98 -21.16 10.63
C TYR A 140 -2.69 -20.42 10.28
N ARG A 141 -1.89 -20.16 11.33
CA ARG A 141 -0.42 -20.08 11.28
C ARG A 141 0.19 -18.77 10.73
N LEU A 142 0.10 -17.69 11.50
CA LEU A 142 1.22 -16.74 11.63
C LEU A 142 1.55 -16.57 13.11
N ARG A 143 2.47 -17.41 13.60
CA ARG A 143 3.18 -17.10 14.84
C ARG A 143 4.09 -15.91 14.54
N GLY A 144 3.81 -14.74 15.10
CA GLY A 144 4.77 -13.63 15.12
C GLY A 144 4.27 -12.26 14.66
N ILE A 145 3.01 -12.10 14.23
CA ILE A 145 2.47 -10.78 13.90
C ILE A 145 1.65 -10.26 15.08
N SER A 146 2.14 -9.19 15.71
CA SER A 146 1.38 -8.46 16.73
C SER A 146 0.61 -7.33 16.04
N LEU A 147 -0.72 -7.44 16.02
CA LEU A 147 -1.64 -6.38 15.60
C LEU A 147 -1.81 -5.42 16.78
N VAL A 148 -1.45 -4.15 16.59
CA VAL A 148 -1.70 -3.06 17.55
C VAL A 148 -2.30 -1.88 16.81
#